data_AF-A0A1M3CUG1-F1
#
_entry.id   AF-A0A1M3CUG1-F1
#
_cell.length_a   1.000
_cell.length_b   1.000
_cell.length_c   1.000
_cell.angle_alpha   90.00
_cell.angle_beta   90.00
_cell.angle_gamma   90.00
#
_symmetry.space_group_name_H-M   'P 1'
#
loop_
_entity.id
_entity.type
_entity.pdbx_description
1 polymer ?
#
loop_
_entity_poly.entity_id
_entity_poly.type
_entity_poly.pdbx_seq_one_letter_code
_entity_poly.pdbx_strand_id
1 'polypeptide(L)'
;MSDEPKIPENKLAIVSHNFQNVYAALHRKDGLSILVPSLWGHQIYCSTAGWRGRLLRILYRWMKPLLGEKFLHNKLLRALEYTQRCFLNIVEFRHSFFDPVYQDYLRQRAHQLTPEESLPHLHNARKQIQLFFQATYPLTKLMHIVHKKKNPDQLMEPLKTNLSVFISHYFPGSIYQNQQPFYHEKTHLSVKNMIKVMSLEGIISNEIPQQIFQKTVPEEVEHKISISPKDEETLITFVQNISLAKKRGNFQVKLFYNSLKSLACYLRNVPSDEIKNLQLLVINLIKEGCILLDEIDEKHLSWRKTLNTGDCSFSPENKFYFLNENSNKVYFRLKSPLAGAKIESKKDNLYEVFEIEGFENCENYLMSIGPNRFCFTYQEIMRREYYWALETPEIVYIHPEGRFAVVKKIPHSLDSIQWHSLSSGPLEVRDKPYADALLVLIEFFIQAKTTPKNMHPDYLKFDQQGRLKSTKNCIPSEKIDTMALEEVIYQICQGRLPVYLYLIKPLVDAKFNKNILDFFSEVMENALEDHPVSMQGLAKTHKISDTKILQRASQIHQTAYDMKKNCFHYLLTQYSDNRLDKKKLDHQINKSMIELFHQQKTFGRFWQQLTWEKLALHVEENILHFCQPRH
;
A
#
# COMPACT_ATOMS: atom_id res chain seq x y z
N MET A 1 -42.48 18.92 29.24
CA MET A 1 -41.09 18.59 28.88
C MET A 1 -40.62 17.55 29.88
N SER A 2 -40.69 16.26 29.53
CA SER A 2 -40.12 15.21 30.36
C SER A 2 -38.60 15.36 30.34
N ASP A 3 -37.95 15.36 31.50
CA ASP A 3 -36.49 15.35 31.58
C ASP A 3 -35.98 14.07 30.92
N GLU A 4 -35.31 14.22 29.77
CA GLU A 4 -34.64 13.09 29.12
C GLU A 4 -33.67 12.43 30.10
N PRO A 5 -33.58 11.09 30.13
CA PRO A 5 -32.69 10.40 31.05
C PRO A 5 -31.24 10.85 30.82
N LYS A 6 -30.56 11.24 31.90
CA LYS A 6 -29.14 11.64 31.89
C LYS A 6 -28.36 10.73 32.83
N ILE A 7 -27.09 10.46 32.48
CA ILE A 7 -26.18 9.82 33.44
C ILE A 7 -26.13 10.71 34.69
N PRO A 8 -26.22 10.14 35.91
CA PRO A 8 -26.16 10.93 37.14
C PRO A 8 -24.87 11.75 37.20
N GLU A 9 -24.98 13.07 37.00
CA GLU A 9 -23.85 13.97 36.76
C GLU A 9 -22.85 13.94 37.92
N ASN A 10 -23.34 13.91 39.15
CA ASN A 10 -22.51 13.81 40.36
C ASN A 10 -21.69 12.52 40.39
N LYS A 11 -22.26 11.39 39.99
CA LYS A 11 -21.54 10.10 39.96
C LYS A 11 -20.51 10.10 38.83
N LEU A 12 -20.87 10.61 37.65
CA LEU A 12 -19.97 10.69 36.50
C LEU A 12 -18.79 11.62 36.75
N ALA A 13 -19.02 12.76 37.40
CA ALA A 13 -17.98 13.70 37.79
C ALA A 13 -16.97 13.07 38.76
N ILE A 14 -17.44 12.32 39.76
CA ILE A 14 -16.58 11.60 40.70
C ILE A 14 -15.76 10.52 39.97
N VAL A 15 -16.40 9.72 39.11
CA VAL A 15 -15.70 8.67 38.34
C VAL A 15 -14.64 9.28 37.43
N SER A 16 -15.01 10.29 36.63
CA SER A 16 -14.10 10.99 35.71
C SER A 16 -12.89 11.56 36.47
N HIS A 17 -13.13 12.30 37.55
CA HIS A 17 -12.08 12.90 38.36
C HIS A 17 -11.14 11.86 38.97
N ASN A 18 -11.70 10.83 39.61
CA ASN A 18 -10.89 9.83 40.29
C ASN A 18 -10.13 8.95 39.30
N PHE A 19 -10.74 8.59 38.16
CA PHE A 19 -10.08 7.81 37.11
C PHE A 19 -8.89 8.56 36.52
N GLN A 20 -9.04 9.87 36.25
CA GLN A 20 -7.94 10.70 35.76
C GLN A 20 -6.78 10.77 36.76
N ASN A 21 -7.07 10.95 38.06
CA ASN A 21 -6.04 11.04 39.09
C ASN A 21 -5.34 9.69 39.34
N VAL A 22 -6.08 8.58 39.32
CA VAL A 22 -5.50 7.22 39.39
C VAL A 22 -4.64 6.94 38.17
N TYR A 23 -5.16 7.23 36.96
CA TYR A 23 -4.39 7.09 35.72
C TYR A 23 -3.10 7.91 35.75
N ALA A 24 -3.16 9.17 36.20
CA ALA A 24 -1.99 10.02 36.34
C ALA A 24 -0.96 9.49 37.35
N ALA A 25 -1.42 8.90 38.47
CA ALA A 25 -0.52 8.34 39.48
C ALA A 25 0.19 7.08 39.00
N LEU A 26 -0.50 6.21 38.27
CA LEU A 26 0.07 4.99 37.70
C LEU A 26 1.24 5.27 36.75
N HIS A 27 1.23 6.41 36.05
CA HIS A 27 2.27 6.82 35.10
C HIS A 27 3.47 7.54 35.75
N ARG A 28 3.54 7.64 37.10
CA ARG A 28 4.63 8.32 37.82
C ARG A 28 5.57 7.33 38.50
N LYS A 29 6.84 7.71 38.66
CA LYS A 29 7.87 6.90 39.36
C LYS A 29 7.53 6.65 40.83
N ASP A 30 6.91 7.63 41.49
CA ASP A 30 6.47 7.53 42.89
C ASP A 30 5.21 6.67 43.07
N GLY A 31 4.62 6.19 41.96
CA GLY A 31 3.50 5.27 41.92
C GLY A 31 2.29 5.75 42.72
N LEU A 32 1.79 4.92 43.62
CA LEU A 32 0.55 5.15 44.36
C LEU A 32 0.72 5.96 45.64
N SER A 33 1.96 6.16 46.09
CA SER A 33 2.28 6.93 47.29
C SER A 33 1.87 8.42 47.18
N ILE A 34 1.51 8.86 45.97
CA ILE A 34 1.13 10.23 45.66
C ILE A 34 -0.38 10.47 45.62
N LEU A 35 -1.22 9.42 45.76
CA LEU A 35 -2.67 9.57 45.82
C LEU A 35 -3.11 10.01 47.22
N VAL A 36 -3.91 11.07 47.29
CA VAL A 36 -4.47 11.59 48.55
C VAL A 36 -5.99 11.77 48.42
N PRO A 37 -6.79 11.24 49.37
CA PRO A 37 -8.24 11.41 49.36
C PRO A 37 -8.63 12.80 49.84
N SER A 38 -9.76 13.32 49.38
CA SER A 38 -10.33 14.58 49.87
C SER A 38 -10.53 14.56 51.38
N LEU A 39 -10.43 15.72 52.04
CA LEU A 39 -10.86 15.86 53.43
C LEU A 39 -12.37 15.69 53.57
N TRP A 40 -13.12 16.16 52.57
CA TRP A 40 -14.58 16.10 52.53
C TRP A 40 -15.02 15.39 51.24
N GLY A 41 -15.72 14.26 51.38
CA GLY A 41 -16.22 13.47 50.26
C GLY A 41 -15.26 12.39 49.73
N HIS A 42 -15.53 11.92 48.51
CA HIS A 42 -14.93 10.72 47.91
C HIS A 42 -13.97 11.02 46.73
N GLN A 43 -13.55 12.27 46.56
CA GLN A 43 -12.60 12.63 45.51
C GLN A 43 -11.17 12.19 45.88
N ILE A 44 -10.39 11.84 44.86
CA ILE A 44 -9.00 11.40 44.97
C ILE A 44 -8.14 12.31 44.13
N TYR A 45 -7.06 12.82 44.72
CA TYR A 45 -6.14 13.75 44.08
C TYR A 45 -4.76 13.12 43.93
N CYS A 46 -4.14 13.33 42.77
CA CYS A 46 -2.73 13.06 42.57
C CYS A 46 -1.91 14.27 43.07
N SER A 47 -1.14 14.07 44.13
CA SER A 47 -0.40 15.15 44.81
C SER A 47 0.67 15.82 43.95
N THR A 48 1.03 15.26 42.80
CA THR A 48 1.99 15.86 41.86
C THR A 48 1.31 16.58 40.68
N ALA A 49 0.04 16.28 40.39
CA ALA A 49 -0.67 16.78 39.20
C ALA A 49 -1.45 18.08 39.43
N GLY A 50 -1.73 18.48 40.68
CA GLY A 50 -2.50 19.69 40.96
C GLY A 50 -2.28 20.28 42.36
N TRP A 51 -2.60 21.57 42.52
CA TRP A 51 -2.39 22.32 43.77
C TRP A 51 -3.17 21.75 44.95
N ARG A 52 -4.42 21.30 44.73
CA ARG A 52 -5.25 20.68 45.78
C ARG A 52 -4.63 19.41 46.33
N GLY A 53 -4.07 18.56 45.46
CA GLY A 53 -3.37 17.35 45.89
C GLY A 53 -2.11 17.66 46.70
N ARG A 54 -1.35 18.70 46.32
CA ARG A 54 -0.17 19.16 47.08
C ARG A 54 -0.55 19.64 48.48
N LEU A 55 -1.58 20.49 48.57
CA LEU A 55 -2.07 20.99 49.85
C LEU A 55 -2.60 19.87 50.74
N LEU A 56 -3.41 18.96 50.19
CA LEU A 56 -3.92 17.81 50.94
C LEU A 56 -2.78 16.93 51.46
N ARG A 57 -1.73 16.69 50.66
CA ARG A 57 -0.55 15.94 51.12
C ARG A 57 0.16 16.63 52.29
N ILE A 58 0.29 17.96 52.26
CA ILE A 58 0.85 18.74 53.36
C ILE A 58 -0.04 18.61 54.59
N LEU A 59 -1.35 18.80 54.46
CA LEU A 59 -2.32 18.68 55.55
C LEU A 59 -2.29 17.28 56.19
N TYR A 60 -2.34 16.22 55.38
CA TYR A 60 -2.24 14.84 55.90
C TYR A 60 -0.89 14.57 56.57
N ARG A 61 0.21 15.19 56.12
CA ARG A 61 1.51 15.08 56.79
C ARG A 61 1.48 15.68 58.20
N TRP A 62 0.82 16.83 58.38
CA TRP A 62 0.64 17.48 59.68
C TRP A 62 -0.36 16.74 60.58
N MET A 63 -1.41 16.14 60.01
CA MET A 63 -2.43 15.41 60.76
C MET A 63 -2.04 13.96 61.06
N LYS A 64 -0.97 13.43 60.44
CA LYS A 64 -0.48 12.06 60.61
C LYS A 64 -0.23 11.64 62.07
N PRO A 65 0.36 12.47 62.94
CA PRO A 65 0.57 12.13 64.36
C PRO A 65 -0.74 11.98 65.15
N LEU A 66 -1.79 12.70 64.75
CA LEU A 66 -3.08 12.75 65.46
C LEU A 66 -4.05 11.67 64.99
N LEU A 67 -4.04 11.33 63.70
CA LEU A 67 -5.01 10.41 63.09
C LEU A 67 -4.46 9.00 62.86
N GLY A 68 -3.15 8.81 62.98
CA GLY A 68 -2.46 7.54 62.74
C GLY A 68 -2.29 7.21 61.25
N GLU A 69 -1.32 6.35 60.94
CA GLU A 69 -0.95 6.01 59.56
C GLU A 69 -2.06 5.31 58.78
N LYS A 70 -2.93 4.56 59.48
CA LYS A 70 -4.03 3.80 58.88
C LYS A 70 -5.20 4.68 58.43
N PHE A 71 -5.33 5.91 58.93
CA PHE A 71 -6.46 6.79 58.60
C PHE A 71 -6.47 7.19 57.12
N LEU A 72 -5.32 7.64 56.60
CA LEU A 72 -5.17 8.02 55.20
C LEU A 72 -5.50 6.85 54.27
N HIS A 73 -4.96 5.68 54.58
CA HIS A 73 -5.17 4.46 53.81
C HIS A 73 -6.65 4.05 53.80
N ASN A 74 -7.30 3.98 54.95
CA ASN A 74 -8.73 3.63 55.06
C ASN A 74 -9.63 4.63 54.32
N LYS A 75 -9.29 5.92 54.36
CA LYS A 75 -10.06 6.96 53.66
C LYS A 75 -9.90 6.88 52.16
N LEU A 76 -8.68 6.59 51.68
CA LEU A 76 -8.41 6.35 50.27
C LEU A 76 -9.14 5.09 49.77
N LEU A 77 -9.14 4.02 50.55
CA LEU A 77 -9.88 2.79 50.26
C LEU A 77 -11.38 3.06 50.12
N ARG A 78 -11.99 3.77 51.08
CA ARG A 78 -13.42 4.16 50.99
C ARG A 78 -13.74 4.99 49.75
N ALA A 79 -12.85 5.92 49.38
CA ALA A 79 -13.02 6.72 48.16
C ALA A 79 -12.95 5.84 46.90
N LEU A 80 -12.03 4.88 46.84
CA LEU A 80 -11.87 3.94 45.73
C LEU A 80 -13.07 2.99 45.61
N GLU A 81 -13.55 2.41 46.72
CA GLU A 81 -14.75 1.58 46.77
C GLU A 81 -16.01 2.34 46.33
N TYR A 82 -16.16 3.58 46.80
CA TYR A 82 -17.24 4.45 46.37
C TYR A 82 -17.17 4.73 44.86
N THR A 83 -15.96 5.01 44.34
CA THR A 83 -15.73 5.21 42.91
C THR A 83 -16.12 3.98 42.10
N GLN A 84 -15.75 2.78 42.57
CA GLN A 84 -16.09 1.51 41.91
C GLN A 84 -17.61 1.31 41.86
N ARG A 85 -18.30 1.59 42.96
CA ARG A 85 -19.77 1.51 43.04
C ARG A 85 -20.44 2.52 42.11
N CYS A 86 -19.94 3.76 42.06
CA CYS A 86 -20.42 4.78 41.12
C CYS A 86 -20.21 4.32 39.67
N PHE A 87 -19.04 3.76 39.34
CA PHE A 87 -18.75 3.23 38.02
C PHE A 87 -19.74 2.12 37.63
N LEU A 88 -19.93 1.11 38.48
CA LEU A 88 -20.87 0.01 38.22
C LEU A 88 -22.32 0.51 38.05
N ASN A 89 -22.76 1.42 38.92
CA ASN A 89 -24.10 2.02 38.81
C ASN A 89 -24.30 2.77 37.48
N ILE A 90 -23.28 3.51 37.01
CA ILE A 90 -23.36 4.20 35.72
C ILE A 90 -23.35 3.19 34.57
N VAL A 91 -22.59 2.10 34.69
CA VAL A 91 -22.57 1.03 33.70
C VAL A 91 -23.94 0.39 33.56
N GLU A 92 -24.59 0.05 34.67
CA GLU A 92 -25.95 -0.50 34.71
C GLU A 92 -26.96 0.49 34.12
N PHE A 93 -26.94 1.75 34.57
CA PHE A 93 -27.81 2.80 34.04
C PHE A 93 -27.66 2.97 32.52
N ARG A 94 -26.43 2.99 32.01
CA ARG A 94 -26.17 3.11 30.56
C ARG A 94 -26.73 1.91 29.78
N HIS A 95 -26.53 0.69 30.30
CA HIS A 95 -27.05 -0.54 29.70
C HIS A 95 -28.58 -0.56 29.66
N SER A 96 -29.25 0.01 30.66
CA SER A 96 -30.72 0.03 30.70
C SER A 96 -31.34 1.10 29.80
N PHE A 97 -30.69 2.26 29.62
CA PHE A 97 -31.33 3.43 28.99
C PHE A 97 -30.73 3.89 27.67
N PHE A 98 -29.41 3.78 27.46
CA PHE A 98 -28.76 4.36 26.27
C PHE A 98 -28.31 3.31 25.27
N ASP A 99 -27.74 2.20 25.75
CA ASP A 99 -27.28 1.12 24.88
C ASP A 99 -28.45 0.56 24.04
N PRO A 100 -29.67 0.31 24.58
CA PRO A 100 -30.80 -0.19 23.80
C PRO A 100 -31.28 0.82 22.74
N VAL A 101 -31.33 2.12 23.08
CA VAL A 101 -31.75 3.19 22.14
C VAL A 101 -30.80 3.27 20.95
N TYR A 102 -29.49 3.24 21.20
CA TYR A 102 -28.51 3.29 20.12
C TYR A 102 -28.51 2.00 19.28
N GLN A 103 -28.68 0.84 19.92
CA GLN A 103 -28.80 -0.44 19.20
C GLN A 103 -30.08 -0.48 18.35
N ASP A 104 -31.22 -0.06 18.89
CA ASP A 104 -32.47 -0.07 18.15
C ASP A 104 -32.41 0.85 16.92
N TYR A 105 -31.83 2.04 17.07
CA TYR A 105 -31.53 2.93 15.94
C TYR A 105 -30.73 2.23 14.83
N LEU A 106 -29.63 1.56 15.19
CA LEU A 106 -28.80 0.86 14.21
C LEU A 106 -29.52 -0.37 13.62
N ARG A 107 -30.48 -1.00 14.31
CA ARG A 107 -31.32 -2.09 13.74
C ARG A 107 -32.37 -1.54 12.77
N GLN A 108 -33.09 -0.50 13.16
CA GLN A 108 -34.10 0.15 12.32
C GLN A 108 -33.50 0.64 11.00
N ARG A 109 -32.29 1.23 11.06
CA ARG A 109 -31.54 1.67 9.89
C ARG A 109 -31.07 0.52 8.99
N ALA A 110 -30.65 -0.61 9.56
CA ALA A 110 -30.40 -1.83 8.79
C ALA A 110 -31.67 -2.35 8.09
N HIS A 111 -32.88 -1.99 8.55
CA HIS A 111 -34.15 -2.40 7.96
C HIS A 111 -34.86 -1.30 7.15
N GLN A 112 -34.15 -0.20 6.79
CA GLN A 112 -34.71 0.91 5.99
C GLN A 112 -35.90 1.64 6.66
N LEU A 113 -36.08 1.49 7.97
CA LEU A 113 -37.10 2.23 8.71
C LEU A 113 -36.56 3.63 9.04
N THR A 114 -37.33 4.67 8.72
CA THR A 114 -36.99 6.06 9.04
C THR A 114 -37.24 6.31 10.53
N PRO A 115 -36.21 6.60 11.35
CA PRO A 115 -36.38 6.80 12.78
C PRO A 115 -36.72 8.26 13.05
N GLU A 116 -37.81 8.79 12.48
CA GLU A 116 -38.14 10.22 12.62
C GLU A 116 -38.60 10.58 14.04
N GLU A 117 -39.32 9.67 14.71
CA GLU A 117 -39.85 9.89 16.06
C GLU A 117 -38.80 9.72 17.19
N SER A 118 -37.63 9.12 16.91
CA SER A 118 -36.61 8.78 17.93
C SER A 118 -35.33 9.64 17.87
N LEU A 119 -35.27 10.63 16.96
CA LEU A 119 -34.10 11.49 16.74
C LEU A 119 -33.59 12.25 17.99
N PRO A 120 -34.45 12.86 18.84
CA PRO A 120 -34.00 13.52 20.06
C PRO A 120 -33.39 12.55 21.07
N HIS A 121 -34.06 11.41 21.29
CA HIS A 121 -33.59 10.35 22.18
C HIS A 121 -32.26 9.73 21.71
N LEU A 122 -32.07 9.59 20.39
CA LEU A 122 -30.82 9.15 19.79
C LEU A 122 -29.67 10.15 20.03
N HIS A 123 -29.93 11.45 19.86
CA HIS A 123 -28.93 12.49 20.12
C HIS A 123 -28.49 12.49 21.58
N ASN A 124 -29.44 12.38 22.51
CA ASN A 124 -29.12 12.25 23.92
C ASN A 124 -28.32 10.96 24.19
N ALA A 125 -28.75 9.81 23.68
CA ALA A 125 -28.02 8.55 23.85
C ALA A 125 -26.57 8.63 23.35
N ARG A 126 -26.33 9.17 22.14
CA ARG A 126 -24.99 9.41 21.59
C ARG A 126 -24.15 10.28 22.52
N LYS A 127 -24.70 11.41 22.98
CA LYS A 127 -24.03 12.34 23.89
C LYS A 127 -23.66 11.67 25.22
N GLN A 128 -24.58 10.92 25.82
CA GLN A 128 -24.35 10.26 27.11
C GLN A 128 -23.32 9.13 27.00
N ILE A 129 -23.36 8.32 25.93
CA ILE A 129 -22.35 7.29 25.65
C ILE A 129 -20.97 7.92 25.46
N GLN A 130 -20.88 9.05 24.73
CA GLN A 130 -19.62 9.76 24.51
C GLN A 130 -19.05 10.36 25.81
N LEU A 131 -19.89 10.96 26.65
CA LEU A 131 -19.49 11.46 27.97
C LEU A 131 -18.97 10.33 28.86
N PHE A 132 -19.66 9.19 28.90
CA PHE A 132 -19.21 8.01 29.63
C PHE A 132 -17.85 7.51 29.12
N PHE A 133 -17.69 7.41 27.80
CA PHE A 133 -16.44 6.98 27.19
C PHE A 133 -15.28 7.92 27.54
N GLN A 134 -15.47 9.24 27.41
CA GLN A 134 -14.44 10.22 27.76
C GLN A 134 -14.05 10.14 29.24
N ALA A 135 -15.02 9.94 30.13
CA ALA A 135 -14.78 9.83 31.57
C ALA A 135 -14.04 8.55 31.97
N THR A 136 -14.25 7.43 31.26
CA THR A 136 -13.83 6.09 31.74
C THR A 136 -12.77 5.40 30.89
N TYR A 137 -12.64 5.76 29.61
CA TYR A 137 -11.82 5.04 28.64
C TYR A 137 -10.32 4.96 28.99
N PRO A 138 -9.64 6.04 29.43
CA PRO A 138 -8.21 6.00 29.70
C PRO A 138 -7.81 4.93 30.72
N LEU A 139 -8.55 4.83 31.84
CA LEU A 139 -8.27 3.85 32.88
C LEU A 139 -8.77 2.45 32.50
N THR A 140 -9.98 2.33 31.95
CA THR A 140 -10.53 1.02 31.55
C THR A 140 -9.69 0.34 30.45
N LYS A 141 -9.11 1.11 29.52
CA LYS A 141 -8.17 0.61 28.51
C LYS A 141 -6.91 0.05 29.15
N LEU A 142 -6.37 0.74 30.16
CA LEU A 142 -5.19 0.28 30.89
C LEU A 142 -5.46 -1.03 31.65
N MET A 143 -6.61 -1.12 32.30
CA MET A 143 -7.07 -2.37 32.95
C MET A 143 -7.29 -3.51 31.94
N HIS A 144 -7.84 -3.22 30.75
CA HIS A 144 -8.03 -4.20 29.68
C HIS A 144 -6.72 -4.85 29.20
N ILE A 145 -5.67 -4.05 29.01
CA ILE A 145 -4.36 -4.53 28.54
C ILE A 145 -3.80 -5.57 29.51
N VAL A 146 -3.95 -5.33 30.82
CA VAL A 146 -3.48 -6.25 31.87
C VAL A 146 -4.34 -7.50 31.96
N HIS A 147 -5.66 -7.36 31.83
CA HIS A 147 -6.59 -8.50 31.85
C HIS A 147 -6.31 -9.51 30.72
N LYS A 148 -6.10 -9.05 29.48
CA LYS A 148 -5.97 -9.98 28.33
C LYS A 148 -4.65 -10.75 28.25
N LYS A 149 -3.64 -10.50 29.11
CA LYS A 149 -2.29 -11.12 29.10
C LYS A 149 -1.60 -11.21 27.72
N LYS A 150 -2.12 -10.53 26.69
CA LYS A 150 -1.79 -10.81 25.28
C LYS A 150 -0.61 -9.99 24.76
N ASN A 151 -0.14 -8.96 25.47
CA ASN A 151 1.05 -8.16 25.14
C ASN A 151 1.57 -7.43 26.41
N PRO A 152 2.17 -8.12 27.39
CA PRO A 152 2.74 -7.47 28.57
C PRO A 152 3.86 -6.47 28.23
N ASP A 153 4.48 -6.62 27.05
CA ASP A 153 5.61 -5.80 26.58
C ASP A 153 5.18 -4.41 26.08
N GLN A 154 3.88 -4.16 25.87
CA GLN A 154 3.37 -2.83 25.46
C GLN A 154 3.21 -1.85 26.63
N LEU A 155 3.37 -2.30 27.87
CA LEU A 155 3.36 -1.44 29.05
C LEU A 155 4.80 -1.26 29.51
N MET A 156 5.23 -0.01 29.72
CA MET A 156 6.50 0.25 30.39
C MET A 156 6.54 -0.50 31.74
N GLU A 157 7.62 -1.23 32.02
CA GLU A 157 7.79 -2.03 33.26
C GLU A 157 7.42 -1.29 34.57
N PRO A 158 7.71 0.02 34.73
CA PRO A 158 7.24 0.81 35.88
C PRO A 158 5.71 0.88 36.01
N LEU A 159 4.99 1.00 34.89
CA LEU A 159 3.53 1.11 34.85
C LEU A 159 2.85 -0.21 35.23
N LYS A 160 3.41 -1.32 34.76
CA LYS A 160 2.97 -2.69 35.10
C LYS A 160 3.16 -2.98 36.58
N THR A 161 4.32 -2.61 37.13
CA THR A 161 4.63 -2.73 38.56
C THR A 161 3.66 -1.90 39.39
N ASN A 162 3.50 -0.61 39.08
CA ASN A 162 2.59 0.29 39.79
C ASN A 162 1.13 -0.19 39.78
N LEU A 163 0.66 -0.74 38.67
CA LEU A 163 -0.70 -1.26 38.56
C LEU A 163 -0.89 -2.54 39.37
N SER A 164 0.07 -3.46 39.34
CA SER A 164 0.01 -4.70 40.13
C SER A 164 -0.01 -4.41 41.63
N VAL A 165 0.79 -3.43 42.08
CA VAL A 165 0.78 -2.93 43.45
C VAL A 165 -0.57 -2.28 43.77
N PHE A 166 -1.17 -1.54 42.83
CA PHE A 166 -2.47 -0.90 43.05
C PHE A 166 -3.59 -1.90 43.32
N ILE A 167 -3.67 -2.92 42.47
CA ILE A 167 -4.71 -3.94 42.55
C ILE A 167 -4.52 -4.78 43.82
N SER A 168 -3.29 -5.22 44.10
CA SER A 168 -3.00 -6.02 45.31
C SER A 168 -3.22 -5.26 46.61
N HIS A 169 -2.87 -3.97 46.64
CA HIS A 169 -2.91 -3.15 47.86
C HIS A 169 -4.31 -2.62 48.19
N TYR A 170 -5.12 -2.25 47.19
CA TYR A 170 -6.44 -1.65 47.41
C TYR A 170 -7.61 -2.56 47.06
N PHE A 171 -7.38 -3.64 46.32
CA PHE A 171 -8.41 -4.60 45.92
C PHE A 171 -7.91 -6.05 46.06
N PRO A 172 -7.42 -6.48 47.23
CA PRO A 172 -6.82 -7.80 47.39
C PRO A 172 -7.75 -8.96 47.01
N GLY A 173 -9.06 -8.83 47.29
CA GLY A 173 -10.08 -9.83 46.92
C GLY A 173 -10.29 -9.99 45.40
N SER A 174 -9.91 -8.99 44.61
CA SER A 174 -10.07 -8.99 43.16
C SER A 174 -9.12 -9.99 42.47
N ILE A 175 -7.96 -10.24 43.08
CA ILE A 175 -6.96 -11.23 42.62
C ILE A 175 -7.52 -12.66 42.75
N TYR A 176 -8.24 -12.95 43.84
CA TYR A 176 -8.79 -14.28 44.10
C TYR A 176 -10.07 -14.56 43.30
N GLN A 177 -10.84 -13.54 42.96
CA GLN A 177 -12.14 -13.67 42.27
C GLN A 177 -12.06 -13.48 40.75
N ASN A 178 -10.86 -13.28 40.18
CA ASN A 178 -10.67 -12.91 38.78
C ASN A 178 -11.47 -11.66 38.33
N GLN A 179 -11.90 -10.83 39.28
CA GLN A 179 -12.60 -9.58 39.00
C GLN A 179 -11.54 -8.47 38.95
N GLN A 180 -11.68 -7.52 38.03
CA GLN A 180 -10.75 -6.39 37.94
C GLN A 180 -11.47 -5.10 38.38
N PRO A 181 -10.89 -4.33 39.32
CA PRO A 181 -11.48 -3.06 39.69
C PRO A 181 -11.49 -2.11 38.48
N PHE A 182 -12.54 -1.31 38.38
CA PHE A 182 -12.73 -0.32 37.31
C PHE A 182 -12.75 -0.91 35.89
N TYR A 183 -13.08 -2.19 35.74
CA TYR A 183 -13.17 -2.84 34.44
C TYR A 183 -14.36 -3.80 34.35
N HIS A 184 -15.06 -3.75 33.22
CA HIS A 184 -16.10 -4.71 32.85
C HIS A 184 -15.96 -4.98 31.34
N GLU A 185 -15.58 -6.20 30.97
CA GLU A 185 -15.14 -6.53 29.59
C GLU A 185 -16.23 -6.27 28.55
N LYS A 186 -17.44 -6.78 28.78
CA LYS A 186 -18.58 -6.60 27.86
C LYS A 186 -18.87 -5.11 27.64
N THR A 187 -18.78 -4.30 28.70
CA THR A 187 -18.99 -2.86 28.64
C THR A 187 -17.88 -2.14 27.87
N HIS A 188 -16.61 -2.45 28.17
CA HIS A 188 -15.48 -1.81 27.51
C HIS A 188 -15.53 -2.05 26.00
N LEU A 189 -15.79 -3.29 25.58
CA LEU A 189 -15.90 -3.66 24.17
C LEU A 189 -17.13 -3.00 23.51
N SER A 190 -18.30 -3.05 24.15
CA SER A 190 -19.55 -2.44 23.64
C SER A 190 -19.37 -0.95 23.37
N VAL A 191 -18.97 -0.17 24.40
CA VAL A 191 -18.81 1.29 24.28
C VAL A 191 -17.75 1.65 23.25
N LYS A 192 -16.62 0.94 23.23
CA LYS A 192 -15.56 1.17 22.23
C LYS A 192 -16.06 0.96 20.81
N ASN A 193 -16.89 -0.06 20.57
CA ASN A 193 -17.47 -0.31 19.25
C ASN A 193 -18.50 0.76 18.88
N MET A 194 -19.39 1.14 19.80
CA MET A 194 -20.38 2.20 19.58
C MET A 194 -19.71 3.53 19.20
N ILE A 195 -18.69 3.97 19.95
CA ILE A 195 -17.97 5.22 19.65
C ILE A 195 -17.31 5.19 18.28
N LYS A 196 -16.80 4.04 17.84
CA LYS A 196 -16.21 3.90 16.51
C LYS A 196 -17.25 3.98 15.40
N VAL A 197 -18.44 3.39 15.59
CA VAL A 197 -19.56 3.54 14.66
C VAL A 197 -20.01 5.00 14.61
N MET A 198 -20.20 5.67 15.75
CA MET A 198 -20.50 7.10 15.82
C MET A 198 -19.43 7.96 15.12
N SER A 199 -18.15 7.59 15.24
CA SER A 199 -17.06 8.29 14.54
C SER A 199 -17.16 8.16 13.03
N LEU A 200 -17.61 7.00 12.52
CA LEU A 200 -17.85 6.79 11.09
C LEU A 200 -18.99 7.67 10.60
N GLU A 201 -20.11 7.71 11.33
CA GLU A 201 -21.24 8.60 11.03
C GLU A 201 -20.78 10.07 10.95
N GLY A 202 -19.93 10.49 11.90
CA GLY A 202 -19.34 11.84 11.91
C GLY A 202 -18.41 12.12 10.74
N ILE A 203 -17.60 11.16 10.30
CA ILE A 203 -16.72 11.31 9.12
C ILE A 203 -17.56 11.58 7.86
N ILE A 204 -18.64 10.84 7.67
CA ILE A 204 -19.42 10.88 6.42
C ILE A 204 -20.39 12.07 6.41
N SER A 205 -20.75 12.60 7.59
CA SER A 205 -21.78 13.64 7.76
C SER A 205 -23.13 13.27 7.12
N ASN A 206 -23.34 11.99 6.87
CA ASN A 206 -24.45 11.40 6.15
C ASN A 206 -24.68 9.97 6.64
N GLU A 207 -25.77 9.36 6.20
CA GLU A 207 -26.17 8.03 6.65
C GLU A 207 -25.21 6.95 6.17
N ILE A 208 -24.87 6.03 7.08
CA ILE A 208 -24.13 4.82 6.76
C ILE A 208 -25.09 3.87 6.03
N PRO A 209 -24.74 3.35 4.83
CA PRO A 209 -25.58 2.41 4.09
C PRO A 209 -25.52 1.00 4.71
N GLN A 210 -26.13 0.85 5.89
CA GLN A 210 -26.03 -0.33 6.73
C GLN A 210 -26.50 -1.62 6.05
N GLN A 211 -27.49 -1.54 5.16
CA GLN A 211 -27.99 -2.67 4.40
C GLN A 211 -26.96 -3.26 3.44
N ILE A 212 -26.21 -2.40 2.75
CA ILE A 212 -25.14 -2.84 1.87
C ILE A 212 -24.08 -3.53 2.71
N PHE A 213 -23.75 -2.96 3.87
CA PHE A 213 -22.78 -3.56 4.79
C PHE A 213 -23.25 -4.87 5.41
N GLN A 214 -24.56 -5.05 5.62
CA GLN A 214 -25.13 -6.32 6.05
C GLN A 214 -25.06 -7.37 4.93
N LYS A 215 -25.40 -7.00 3.69
CA LYS A 215 -25.31 -7.88 2.51
C LYS A 215 -23.87 -8.26 2.19
N THR A 216 -22.92 -7.34 2.35
CA THR A 216 -21.51 -7.52 1.95
C THR A 216 -20.61 -8.15 3.01
N VAL A 217 -21.12 -8.39 4.23
CA VAL A 217 -20.44 -9.16 5.26
C VAL A 217 -21.25 -10.45 5.53
N PRO A 218 -21.29 -11.40 4.59
CA PRO A 218 -22.19 -12.56 4.65
C PRO A 218 -21.82 -13.50 5.79
N GLU A 219 -22.80 -14.28 6.26
CA GLU A 219 -22.62 -15.27 7.31
C GLU A 219 -21.57 -16.33 6.95
N GLU A 220 -21.57 -16.77 5.68
CA GLU A 220 -20.65 -17.74 5.09
C GLU A 220 -19.90 -17.16 3.88
N VAL A 221 -18.68 -17.64 3.61
CA VAL A 221 -17.74 -17.09 2.60
C VAL A 221 -18.16 -17.41 1.15
N GLU A 222 -19.05 -18.40 0.95
CA GLU A 222 -19.27 -19.01 -0.37
C GLU A 222 -20.34 -18.35 -1.24
N HIS A 223 -21.11 -17.39 -0.71
CA HIS A 223 -22.11 -16.70 -1.52
C HIS A 223 -21.50 -15.48 -2.23
N LYS A 224 -21.37 -15.57 -3.56
CA LYS A 224 -21.25 -14.40 -4.44
C LYS A 224 -22.45 -13.50 -4.19
N ILE A 225 -22.25 -12.42 -3.46
CA ILE A 225 -23.28 -11.41 -3.25
C ILE A 225 -23.38 -10.58 -4.53
N SER A 226 -24.49 -10.71 -5.25
CA SER A 226 -24.86 -9.76 -6.29
C SER A 226 -25.41 -8.51 -5.62
N ILE A 227 -24.67 -7.40 -5.73
CA ILE A 227 -25.15 -6.07 -5.35
C ILE A 227 -26.19 -5.66 -6.41
N SER A 228 -27.36 -5.18 -5.99
CA SER A 228 -28.36 -4.67 -6.95
C SER A 228 -27.93 -3.29 -7.48
N PRO A 229 -28.37 -2.84 -8.67
CA PRO A 229 -28.01 -1.52 -9.19
C PRO A 229 -28.35 -0.36 -8.25
N LYS A 230 -29.42 -0.49 -7.46
CA LYS A 230 -29.82 0.49 -6.43
C LYS A 230 -28.86 0.51 -5.23
N ASP A 231 -28.38 -0.66 -4.82
CA ASP A 231 -27.36 -0.76 -3.77
C ASP A 231 -26.02 -0.20 -4.28
N GLU A 232 -25.67 -0.42 -5.55
CA GLU A 232 -24.46 0.13 -6.20
C GLU A 232 -24.45 1.66 -6.20
N GLU A 233 -25.54 2.31 -6.63
CA GLU A 233 -25.68 3.78 -6.60
C GLU A 233 -25.55 4.36 -5.18
N THR A 234 -26.11 3.65 -4.19
CA THR A 234 -26.00 4.03 -2.78
C THR A 234 -24.57 3.87 -2.26
N LEU A 235 -23.84 2.84 -2.71
CA LEU A 235 -22.43 2.62 -2.39
C LEU A 235 -21.54 3.70 -3.03
N ILE A 236 -21.82 4.08 -4.28
CA ILE A 236 -21.14 5.17 -4.99
C ILE A 236 -21.35 6.49 -4.23
N THR A 237 -22.58 6.80 -3.83
CA THR A 237 -22.90 8.00 -3.04
C THR A 237 -22.12 8.01 -1.71
N PHE A 238 -22.03 6.85 -1.05
CA PHE A 238 -21.23 6.69 0.15
C PHE A 238 -19.73 6.95 -0.12
N VAL A 239 -19.15 6.38 -1.17
CA VAL A 239 -17.75 6.60 -1.57
C VAL A 239 -17.47 8.08 -1.88
N GLN A 240 -18.41 8.77 -2.55
CA GLN A 240 -18.32 10.20 -2.81
C GLN A 240 -18.31 11.03 -1.53
N ASN A 241 -19.16 10.69 -0.56
CA ASN A 241 -19.20 11.39 0.74
C ASN A 241 -17.90 11.23 1.53
N ILE A 242 -17.28 10.05 1.51
CA ILE A 242 -15.97 9.87 2.16
C ILE A 242 -14.90 10.69 1.41
N SER A 243 -14.95 10.73 0.07
CA SER A 243 -14.05 11.56 -0.74
C SER A 243 -14.21 13.07 -0.45
N LEU A 244 -15.42 13.52 -0.13
CA LEU A 244 -15.70 14.90 0.31
C LEU A 244 -15.19 15.17 1.73
N ALA A 245 -15.42 14.26 2.67
CA ALA A 245 -14.91 14.35 4.04
C ALA A 245 -13.38 14.45 4.08
N LYS A 246 -12.71 13.73 3.17
CA LYS A 246 -11.27 13.84 2.93
C LYS A 246 -10.84 15.23 2.49
N LYS A 247 -11.51 15.83 1.48
CA LYS A 247 -11.18 17.20 1.02
C LYS A 247 -11.27 18.24 2.14
N ARG A 248 -12.05 17.95 3.19
CA ARG A 248 -12.21 18.79 4.39
C ARG A 248 -11.15 18.55 5.47
N GLY A 249 -10.21 17.62 5.27
CA GLY A 249 -9.14 17.30 6.23
C GLY A 249 -9.56 16.42 7.42
N ASN A 250 -10.79 15.90 7.42
CA ASN A 250 -11.37 15.17 8.55
C ASN A 250 -11.22 13.64 8.45
N PHE A 251 -10.18 13.14 7.76
CA PHE A 251 -10.05 11.71 7.44
C PHE A 251 -8.77 11.06 7.98
N GLN A 252 -8.92 9.94 8.69
CA GLN A 252 -7.83 9.07 9.12
C GLN A 252 -8.12 7.62 8.72
N VAL A 253 -7.30 7.06 7.83
CA VAL A 253 -7.43 5.70 7.27
C VAL A 253 -7.59 4.63 8.36
N LYS A 254 -6.73 4.69 9.41
CA LYS A 254 -6.79 3.75 10.53
C LYS A 254 -8.10 3.85 11.33
N LEU A 255 -8.64 5.06 11.50
CA LEU A 255 -9.90 5.27 12.19
C LEU A 255 -11.05 4.70 11.37
N PHE A 256 -11.11 5.04 10.08
CA PHE A 256 -12.11 4.57 9.13
C PHE A 256 -12.20 3.03 9.11
N TYR A 257 -11.07 2.34 8.94
CA TYR A 257 -11.05 0.87 8.95
C TYR A 257 -11.50 0.26 10.27
N ASN A 258 -11.00 0.81 11.39
CA ASN A 258 -11.40 0.34 12.72
C ASN A 258 -12.89 0.55 12.97
N SER A 259 -13.48 1.57 12.38
CA SER A 259 -14.91 1.85 12.45
C SER A 259 -15.73 0.95 11.55
N LEU A 260 -15.29 0.68 10.32
CA LEU A 260 -15.90 -0.35 9.47
C LEU A 260 -15.90 -1.71 10.16
N LYS A 261 -14.78 -2.07 10.82
CA LYS A 261 -14.69 -3.31 11.60
C LYS A 261 -15.72 -3.36 12.73
N SER A 262 -15.83 -2.27 13.50
CA SER A 262 -16.81 -2.20 14.59
C SER A 262 -18.26 -2.18 14.10
N LEU A 263 -18.53 -1.58 12.94
CA LEU A 263 -19.83 -1.65 12.28
C LEU A 263 -20.16 -3.08 11.83
N ALA A 264 -19.20 -3.80 11.26
CA ALA A 264 -19.40 -5.20 10.90
C ALA A 264 -19.64 -6.10 12.13
N CYS A 265 -18.95 -5.85 13.26
CA CYS A 265 -19.21 -6.55 14.53
C CYS A 265 -20.65 -6.34 14.98
N TYR A 266 -21.09 -5.09 14.86
CA TYR A 266 -22.42 -4.68 15.25
C TYR A 266 -23.48 -5.37 14.39
N LEU A 267 -23.36 -5.31 13.06
CA LEU A 267 -24.33 -5.89 12.13
C LEU A 267 -24.47 -7.41 12.28
N ARG A 268 -23.43 -8.10 12.75
CA ARG A 268 -23.43 -9.56 12.90
C ARG A 268 -23.65 -10.06 14.33
N ASN A 269 -23.62 -9.19 15.35
CA ASN A 269 -23.53 -9.61 16.76
C ASN A 269 -22.37 -10.60 17.05
N VAL A 270 -21.26 -10.51 16.29
CA VAL A 270 -20.10 -11.41 16.39
C VAL A 270 -18.90 -10.66 16.98
N PRO A 271 -18.04 -11.29 17.81
CA PRO A 271 -16.80 -10.69 18.29
C PRO A 271 -15.91 -10.18 17.15
N SER A 272 -15.19 -9.07 17.38
CA SER A 272 -14.31 -8.45 16.36
C SER A 272 -13.26 -9.38 15.76
N ASP A 273 -12.90 -10.41 16.50
CA ASP A 273 -11.79 -11.30 16.18
C ASP A 273 -12.25 -12.45 15.25
N GLU A 274 -13.56 -12.59 15.03
CA GLU A 274 -14.19 -13.63 14.20
C GLU A 274 -14.68 -13.11 12.84
N ILE A 275 -14.61 -11.79 12.59
CA ILE A 275 -14.98 -11.22 11.29
C ILE A 275 -13.86 -11.47 10.28
N LYS A 276 -13.93 -12.63 9.64
CA LYS A 276 -13.07 -12.99 8.50
C LYS A 276 -13.43 -12.17 7.23
N ASN A 277 -14.66 -11.68 7.14
CA ASN A 277 -15.28 -11.19 5.89
C ASN A 277 -15.28 -9.65 5.72
N LEU A 278 -14.53 -8.89 6.51
CA LEU A 278 -14.40 -7.43 6.25
C LEU A 278 -13.73 -7.18 4.89
N GLN A 279 -12.93 -8.14 4.41
CA GLN A 279 -12.27 -8.08 3.12
C GLN A 279 -13.30 -7.87 2.00
N LEU A 280 -14.40 -8.65 1.93
CA LEU A 280 -15.46 -8.54 0.91
C LEU A 280 -16.08 -7.14 0.84
N LEU A 281 -16.34 -6.51 1.98
CA LEU A 281 -16.79 -5.12 2.03
C LEU A 281 -15.75 -4.15 1.46
N VAL A 282 -14.49 -4.33 1.85
CA VAL A 282 -13.37 -3.55 1.29
C VAL A 282 -13.25 -3.79 -0.23
N ILE A 283 -13.46 -5.03 -0.72
CA ILE A 283 -13.52 -5.36 -2.17
C ILE A 283 -14.54 -4.49 -2.89
N ASN A 284 -15.78 -4.44 -2.39
CA ASN A 284 -16.85 -3.72 -3.06
C ASN A 284 -16.63 -2.21 -3.02
N LEU A 285 -16.10 -1.66 -1.91
CA LEU A 285 -15.72 -0.25 -1.85
C LEU A 285 -14.60 0.09 -2.85
N ILE A 286 -13.66 -0.85 -3.09
CA ILE A 286 -12.60 -0.68 -4.09
C ILE A 286 -13.17 -0.64 -5.51
N LYS A 287 -14.07 -1.58 -5.85
CA LYS A 287 -14.72 -1.64 -7.17
C LYS A 287 -15.43 -0.34 -7.53
N GLU A 288 -16.11 0.25 -6.55
CA GLU A 288 -16.81 1.53 -6.71
C GLU A 288 -15.89 2.76 -6.64
N GLY A 289 -14.56 2.59 -6.68
CA GLY A 289 -13.60 3.69 -6.82
C GLY A 289 -13.28 4.43 -5.52
N CYS A 290 -13.26 3.77 -4.37
CA CYS A 290 -12.82 4.38 -3.11
C CYS A 290 -11.30 4.65 -3.09
N ILE A 291 -10.89 5.82 -3.61
CA ILE A 291 -9.50 6.32 -3.75
C ILE A 291 -8.73 6.36 -2.41
N LEU A 292 -9.43 6.28 -1.27
CA LEU A 292 -8.85 6.33 0.06
C LEU A 292 -8.04 5.10 0.45
N LEU A 293 -8.20 4.00 -0.27
CA LEU A 293 -7.43 2.76 -0.08
C LEU A 293 -6.13 2.74 -0.88
N ASP A 294 -5.96 3.67 -1.83
CA ASP A 294 -4.74 3.89 -2.61
C ASP A 294 -3.81 4.93 -1.97
N GLU A 295 -4.20 5.54 -0.84
CA GLU A 295 -3.42 6.60 -0.19
C GLU A 295 -2.17 6.09 0.52
N ILE A 296 -1.17 6.95 0.62
CA ILE A 296 0.04 6.72 1.39
C ILE A 296 -0.27 6.91 2.89
N ASP A 297 0.00 5.88 3.71
CA ASP A 297 -0.05 6.00 5.17
C ASP A 297 1.32 6.44 5.68
N GLU A 298 1.50 7.75 5.91
CA GLU A 298 2.77 8.34 6.37
C GLU A 298 3.28 7.72 7.68
N LYS A 299 2.39 7.31 8.59
CA LYS A 299 2.81 6.64 9.83
C LYS A 299 3.32 5.23 9.54
N HIS A 300 2.69 4.55 8.59
CA HIS A 300 3.17 3.25 8.11
C HIS A 300 4.50 3.36 7.39
N LEU A 301 4.69 4.36 6.52
CA LEU A 301 5.98 4.63 5.87
C LEU A 301 7.07 5.04 6.87
N SER A 302 6.72 5.80 7.91
CA SER A 302 7.66 6.15 8.98
C SER A 302 8.12 4.92 9.74
N TRP A 303 7.21 3.99 10.05
CA TRP A 303 7.57 2.68 10.62
C TRP A 303 8.41 1.83 9.66
N ARG A 304 8.11 1.85 8.35
CA ARG A 304 8.91 1.17 7.34
C ARG A 304 10.37 1.61 7.38
N LYS A 305 10.61 2.92 7.52
CA LYS A 305 11.96 3.51 7.65
C LYS A 305 12.73 3.10 8.92
N THR A 306 12.07 2.53 9.94
CA THR A 306 12.77 2.04 11.14
C THR A 306 13.28 0.62 11.01
N LEU A 307 12.96 -0.08 9.91
CA LEU A 307 13.36 -1.47 9.69
C LEU A 307 14.79 -1.56 9.18
N ASN A 308 15.59 -2.44 9.79
CA ASN A 308 16.98 -2.69 9.42
C ASN A 308 17.23 -4.16 9.08
N THR A 309 18.27 -4.40 8.29
CA THR A 309 18.81 -5.75 8.08
C THR A 309 19.21 -6.36 9.42
N GLY A 310 18.84 -7.62 9.64
CA GLY A 310 19.05 -8.32 10.89
C GLY A 310 17.92 -8.12 11.91
N ASP A 311 16.88 -7.34 11.62
CA ASP A 311 15.71 -7.26 12.51
C ASP A 311 15.09 -8.65 12.69
N CYS A 312 15.03 -9.11 13.94
CA CYS A 312 14.61 -10.45 14.33
C CYS A 312 13.31 -10.45 15.15
N SER A 313 12.52 -11.51 15.01
CA SER A 313 11.33 -11.77 15.84
C SER A 313 11.59 -12.26 17.27
N PHE A 314 12.82 -12.21 17.78
CA PHE A 314 13.10 -12.61 19.18
C PHE A 314 12.73 -11.51 20.19
N SER A 315 12.51 -10.29 19.70
CA SER A 315 11.90 -9.21 20.49
C SER A 315 10.37 -9.37 20.48
N PRO A 316 9.70 -9.35 21.65
CA PRO A 316 8.24 -9.40 21.74
C PRO A 316 7.51 -8.29 20.96
N GLU A 317 8.21 -7.19 20.64
CA GLU A 317 7.64 -5.97 20.07
C GLU A 317 7.58 -5.96 18.53
N ASN A 318 8.43 -6.76 17.85
CA ASN A 318 8.56 -6.79 16.39
C ASN A 318 8.43 -8.22 15.82
N LYS A 319 7.20 -8.75 15.85
CA LYS A 319 6.91 -10.13 15.38
C LYS A 319 6.74 -10.19 13.85
N PHE A 320 7.80 -10.54 13.14
CA PHE A 320 7.74 -10.99 11.75
C PHE A 320 7.49 -12.49 11.68
N TYR A 321 6.38 -12.88 11.06
CA TYR A 321 6.01 -14.28 10.86
C TYR A 321 5.02 -14.40 9.69
N PHE A 322 4.89 -15.61 9.17
CA PHE A 322 3.76 -16.02 8.33
C PHE A 322 3.21 -17.37 8.81
N LEU A 323 2.07 -17.79 8.28
CA LEU A 323 1.48 -19.11 8.55
C LEU A 323 1.86 -20.06 7.43
N ASN A 324 2.42 -21.23 7.75
CA ASN A 324 2.63 -22.29 6.76
C ASN A 324 1.33 -23.02 6.43
N GLU A 325 1.40 -24.00 5.52
CA GLU A 325 0.25 -24.81 5.07
C GLU A 325 -0.49 -25.50 6.22
N ASN A 326 0.21 -25.82 7.31
CA ASN A 326 -0.33 -26.43 8.52
C ASN A 326 -0.83 -25.40 9.54
N SER A 327 -0.96 -24.12 9.17
CA SER A 327 -1.35 -23.00 10.05
C SER A 327 -0.39 -22.73 11.22
N ASN A 328 0.85 -23.23 11.15
CA ASN A 328 1.88 -22.96 12.14
C ASN A 328 2.62 -21.65 11.82
N LYS A 329 2.99 -20.90 12.85
CA LYS A 329 3.75 -19.65 12.70
C LYS A 329 5.21 -19.94 12.37
N VAL A 330 5.65 -19.50 11.20
CA VAL A 330 7.05 -19.50 10.78
C VAL A 330 7.61 -18.12 10.97
N TYR A 331 8.63 -18.00 11.80
CA TYR A 331 9.31 -16.74 12.10
C TYR A 331 10.50 -16.53 11.19
N PHE A 332 10.77 -15.27 10.84
CA PHE A 332 11.86 -14.90 9.94
C PHE A 332 12.58 -13.62 10.37
N ARG A 333 13.78 -13.45 9.82
CA ARG A 333 14.62 -12.24 9.95
C ARG A 333 14.67 -11.51 8.62
N LEU A 334 14.81 -10.19 8.68
CA LEU A 334 14.99 -9.36 7.48
C LEU A 334 16.44 -9.40 7.03
N LYS A 335 16.67 -9.70 5.75
CA LYS A 335 17.96 -9.51 5.07
C LYS A 335 18.02 -8.09 4.48
N SER A 336 18.92 -7.88 3.53
CA SER A 336 19.02 -6.61 2.81
C SER A 336 17.74 -6.32 2.01
N PRO A 337 17.30 -5.05 1.95
CA PRO A 337 16.26 -4.66 1.01
C PRO A 337 16.76 -4.90 -0.41
N LEU A 338 15.89 -5.46 -1.26
CA LEU A 338 16.18 -5.65 -2.67
C LEU A 338 16.27 -4.28 -3.35
N ALA A 339 17.34 -4.06 -4.12
CA ALA A 339 17.46 -2.90 -4.98
C ALA A 339 16.39 -3.00 -6.08
N GLY A 340 15.36 -2.17 -5.98
CA GLY A 340 14.27 -2.10 -6.95
C GLY A 340 13.96 -0.65 -7.28
N ALA A 341 14.47 -0.21 -8.43
CA ALA A 341 14.10 0.98 -9.19
C ALA A 341 13.89 2.28 -8.40
N LYS A 342 14.99 2.97 -8.07
CA LYS A 342 14.97 4.44 -7.91
C LYS A 342 14.56 5.06 -9.26
N ILE A 343 13.26 5.06 -9.58
CA ILE A 343 12.75 5.80 -10.73
C ILE A 343 12.72 7.26 -10.30
N GLU A 344 13.53 8.10 -10.94
CA GLU A 344 13.70 9.54 -10.70
C GLU A 344 12.42 10.39 -10.88
N SER A 345 11.25 9.78 -11.00
CA SER A 345 9.97 10.48 -10.90
C SER A 345 9.61 10.65 -9.42
N LYS A 346 9.25 11.88 -9.01
CA LYS A 346 8.93 12.39 -7.65
C LYS A 346 7.93 11.58 -6.76
N LYS A 347 7.58 10.33 -7.11
CA LYS A 347 6.83 9.38 -6.28
C LYS A 347 7.70 8.14 -6.00
N ASP A 348 8.76 8.33 -5.22
CA ASP A 348 9.68 7.26 -4.81
C ASP A 348 8.96 6.04 -4.23
N ASN A 349 9.35 4.84 -4.69
CA ASN A 349 9.20 3.54 -4.03
C ASN A 349 8.00 3.36 -3.08
N LEU A 350 6.80 3.24 -3.68
CA LEU A 350 5.57 2.86 -2.98
C LEU A 350 5.70 1.49 -2.29
N TYR A 351 6.58 0.60 -2.78
CA TYR A 351 6.80 -0.73 -2.21
C TYR A 351 8.28 -0.92 -1.86
N GLU A 352 8.53 -1.49 -0.69
CA GLU A 352 9.86 -1.90 -0.22
C GLU A 352 9.85 -3.40 0.01
N VAL A 353 10.83 -4.10 -0.55
CA VAL A 353 10.88 -5.56 -0.56
C VAL A 353 12.17 -6.01 0.10
N PHE A 354 12.05 -6.88 1.11
CA PHE A 354 13.15 -7.45 1.85
C PHE A 354 13.27 -8.93 1.52
N GLU A 355 14.50 -9.39 1.33
CA GLU A 355 14.77 -10.83 1.47
C GLU A 355 14.54 -11.26 2.92
N ILE A 356 14.15 -12.52 3.11
CA ILE A 356 13.94 -13.08 4.45
C ILE A 356 14.80 -14.31 4.68
N GLU A 357 15.14 -14.55 5.94
CA GLU A 357 15.91 -15.71 6.39
C GLU A 357 15.19 -16.39 7.56
N GLY A 358 15.24 -17.71 7.64
CA GLY A 358 14.56 -18.46 8.69
C GLY A 358 14.86 -19.95 8.64
N PHE A 359 14.24 -20.71 9.54
CA PHE A 359 14.58 -22.12 9.82
C PHE A 359 14.06 -23.11 8.76
N GLU A 360 13.04 -22.76 7.97
CA GLU A 360 12.45 -23.66 6.95
C GLU A 360 12.10 -22.90 5.67
N ASN A 361 12.70 -23.29 4.52
CA ASN A 361 12.38 -22.86 3.15
C ASN A 361 12.12 -21.35 2.92
N CYS A 362 12.61 -20.48 3.81
CA CYS A 362 12.36 -19.03 3.80
C CYS A 362 13.01 -18.33 2.61
N GLU A 363 14.03 -18.95 2.00
CA GLU A 363 14.77 -18.43 0.84
C GLU A 363 13.90 -18.26 -0.41
N ASN A 364 12.78 -18.98 -0.49
CA ASN A 364 11.81 -18.91 -1.57
C ASN A 364 10.76 -17.80 -1.38
N TYR A 365 10.87 -17.00 -0.32
CA TYR A 365 9.90 -15.97 0.01
C TYR A 365 10.57 -14.61 0.21
N LEU A 366 9.78 -13.56 0.06
CA LEU A 366 10.17 -12.17 0.29
C LEU A 366 9.13 -11.51 1.19
N MET A 367 9.57 -10.56 2.01
CA MET A 367 8.64 -9.66 2.70
C MET A 367 8.47 -8.39 1.86
N SER A 368 7.23 -8.03 1.56
CA SER A 368 6.88 -6.80 0.87
C SER A 368 6.11 -5.87 1.80
N ILE A 369 6.45 -4.58 1.79
CA ILE A 369 5.76 -3.51 2.52
C ILE A 369 5.33 -2.47 1.49
N GLY A 370 4.03 -2.25 1.35
CA GLY A 370 3.50 -1.28 0.41
C GLY A 370 3.22 0.09 1.04
N PRO A 371 2.51 0.98 0.33
CA PRO A 371 2.35 2.37 0.72
C PRO A 371 1.35 2.56 1.87
N ASN A 372 0.52 1.56 2.13
CA ASN A 372 -0.44 1.54 3.23
C ASN A 372 -0.77 0.10 3.63
N ARG A 373 -1.55 -0.04 4.71
CA ARG A 373 -1.90 -1.36 5.28
C ARG A 373 -2.85 -2.21 4.44
N PHE A 374 -3.46 -1.65 3.40
CA PHE A 374 -4.49 -2.31 2.58
C PHE A 374 -4.01 -2.68 1.18
N CYS A 375 -2.86 -2.17 0.76
CA CYS A 375 -2.35 -2.33 -0.59
C CYS A 375 -2.24 -3.80 -1.03
N PHE A 376 -1.83 -4.73 -0.17
CA PHE A 376 -1.72 -6.14 -0.53
C PHE A 376 -3.07 -6.83 -0.64
N THR A 377 -4.03 -6.46 0.21
CA THR A 377 -5.42 -6.92 0.09
C THR A 377 -6.00 -6.44 -1.24
N TYR A 378 -5.79 -5.18 -1.59
CA TYR A 378 -6.16 -4.61 -2.89
C TYR A 378 -5.51 -5.38 -4.05
N GLN A 379 -4.20 -5.64 -3.98
CA GLN A 379 -3.50 -6.39 -5.02
C GLN A 379 -4.05 -7.80 -5.20
N GLU A 380 -4.37 -8.51 -4.12
CA GLU A 380 -4.94 -9.86 -4.17
C GLU A 380 -6.30 -9.88 -4.89
N ILE A 381 -7.14 -8.87 -4.64
CA ILE A 381 -8.45 -8.70 -5.31
C ILE A 381 -8.24 -8.41 -6.79
N MET A 382 -7.42 -7.41 -7.11
CA MET A 382 -7.15 -7.00 -8.49
C MET A 382 -6.61 -8.16 -9.32
N ARG A 383 -5.78 -9.01 -8.69
CA ARG A 383 -5.32 -10.24 -9.31
C ARG A 383 -6.49 -11.17 -9.63
N ARG A 384 -7.31 -11.54 -8.64
CA ARG A 384 -8.44 -12.47 -8.85
C ARG A 384 -9.42 -12.01 -9.93
N GLU A 385 -9.63 -10.70 -10.07
CA GLU A 385 -10.67 -10.16 -10.95
C GLU A 385 -10.16 -9.63 -12.30
N TYR A 386 -8.90 -9.22 -12.39
CA TYR A 386 -8.35 -8.50 -13.55
C TYR A 386 -7.03 -9.08 -14.06
N TYR A 387 -6.80 -10.40 -13.96
CA TYR A 387 -5.66 -11.03 -14.65
C TYR A 387 -5.75 -10.77 -16.16
N TRP A 388 -4.90 -9.86 -16.64
CA TRP A 388 -5.03 -9.32 -17.98
C TRP A 388 -3.88 -9.67 -18.92
N ALA A 389 -2.72 -10.15 -18.43
CA ALA A 389 -1.64 -10.63 -19.31
C ALA A 389 -0.62 -11.55 -18.61
N LEU A 390 -0.16 -11.16 -17.42
CA LEU A 390 0.86 -11.89 -16.67
C LEU A 390 0.39 -12.16 -15.25
N GLU A 391 0.72 -13.35 -14.76
CA GLU A 391 0.61 -13.67 -13.35
C GLU A 391 1.60 -12.85 -12.53
N THR A 392 1.20 -12.55 -11.29
CA THR A 392 2.05 -11.85 -10.32
C THR A 392 2.49 -12.81 -9.21
N PRO A 393 3.57 -12.52 -8.46
CA PRO A 393 4.05 -13.43 -7.42
C PRO A 393 2.98 -13.69 -6.37
N GLU A 394 2.74 -14.96 -6.07
CA GLU A 394 1.74 -15.39 -5.09
C GLU A 394 1.95 -14.74 -3.72
N ILE A 395 0.88 -14.17 -3.16
CA ILE A 395 0.87 -13.67 -1.78
C ILE A 395 0.52 -14.86 -0.89
N VAL A 396 1.47 -15.28 -0.08
CA VAL A 396 1.34 -16.45 0.82
C VAL A 396 0.68 -16.03 2.12
N TYR A 397 0.94 -14.81 2.55
CA TYR A 397 0.45 -14.30 3.82
C TYR A 397 0.34 -12.78 3.81
N ILE A 398 -0.72 -12.26 4.40
CA ILE A 398 -0.87 -10.84 4.72
C ILE A 398 -0.97 -10.74 6.24
N HIS A 399 -0.13 -9.90 6.85
CA HIS A 399 -0.19 -9.68 8.28
C HIS A 399 -1.60 -9.20 8.70
N PRO A 400 -2.20 -9.65 9.81
CA PRO A 400 -3.57 -9.29 10.22
C PRO A 400 -3.85 -7.80 10.35
N GLU A 401 -2.82 -7.00 10.63
CA GLU A 401 -2.90 -5.53 10.65
C GLU A 401 -2.52 -4.85 9.33
N GLY A 402 -2.22 -5.62 8.29
CA GLY A 402 -1.81 -5.14 6.98
C GLY A 402 -0.38 -4.59 6.89
N ARG A 403 0.47 -4.84 7.90
CA ARG A 403 1.81 -4.22 7.99
C ARG A 403 2.77 -4.67 6.88
N PHE A 404 2.65 -5.91 6.44
CA PHE A 404 3.48 -6.49 5.39
C PHE A 404 2.75 -7.67 4.76
N ALA A 405 3.21 -8.08 3.60
CA ALA A 405 2.86 -9.35 2.99
C ALA A 405 4.12 -10.21 2.80
N VAL A 406 3.96 -11.53 2.88
CA VAL A 406 4.98 -12.49 2.44
C VAL A 406 4.56 -12.99 1.07
N VAL A 407 5.46 -12.86 0.11
CA VAL A 407 5.24 -13.20 -1.30
C VAL A 407 6.26 -14.24 -1.76
N LYS A 408 5.89 -15.13 -2.68
CA LYS A 408 6.86 -16.05 -3.30
C LYS A 408 7.90 -15.26 -4.09
N LYS A 409 9.17 -15.58 -3.87
CA LYS A 409 10.31 -15.03 -4.62
C LYS A 409 10.26 -15.58 -6.04
N ILE A 410 10.43 -14.68 -7.02
CA ILE A 410 10.63 -15.06 -8.42
C ILE A 410 12.12 -14.86 -8.73
N PRO A 411 12.91 -15.94 -8.89
CA PRO A 411 14.37 -15.89 -8.76
C PRO A 411 15.09 -15.31 -9.97
N HIS A 412 14.59 -15.52 -11.20
CA HIS A 412 15.35 -15.22 -12.41
C HIS A 412 14.87 -13.92 -13.05
N SER A 413 15.67 -12.85 -12.96
CA SER A 413 15.43 -11.61 -13.71
C SER A 413 15.73 -11.80 -15.19
N LEU A 414 15.09 -11.01 -16.07
CA LEU A 414 15.44 -11.03 -17.49
C LEU A 414 16.92 -10.68 -17.72
N ASP A 415 17.50 -9.78 -16.91
CA ASP A 415 18.90 -9.41 -17.04
C ASP A 415 19.88 -10.55 -16.74
N SER A 416 19.43 -11.57 -16.00
CA SER A 416 20.24 -12.76 -15.70
C SER A 416 20.29 -13.77 -16.84
N ILE A 417 19.51 -13.58 -17.90
CA ILE A 417 19.50 -14.46 -19.07
C ILE A 417 20.79 -14.25 -19.85
N GLN A 418 21.61 -15.30 -19.95
CA GLN A 418 22.79 -15.30 -20.80
C GLN A 418 22.40 -15.74 -22.21
N TRP A 419 22.05 -14.77 -23.07
CA TRP A 419 21.79 -15.04 -24.47
C TRP A 419 23.01 -15.67 -25.16
N HIS A 420 22.80 -16.78 -25.86
CA HIS A 420 23.86 -17.51 -26.56
C HIS A 420 23.98 -17.12 -28.04
N SER A 421 22.94 -16.52 -28.62
CA SER A 421 22.93 -16.06 -30.00
C SER A 421 24.04 -15.02 -30.25
N LEU A 422 24.94 -15.35 -31.18
CA LEU A 422 25.94 -14.40 -31.68
C LEU A 422 25.25 -13.30 -32.47
N SER A 423 25.77 -12.07 -32.40
CA SER A 423 25.07 -10.91 -32.96
C SER A 423 24.87 -10.94 -34.48
N SER A 424 25.67 -11.72 -35.21
CA SER A 424 25.58 -11.90 -36.67
C SER A 424 25.02 -13.27 -37.08
N GLY A 425 24.61 -14.11 -36.12
CA GLY A 425 24.14 -15.47 -36.35
C GLY A 425 22.60 -15.61 -36.35
N PRO A 426 22.06 -16.82 -36.55
CA PRO A 426 20.65 -17.10 -36.31
C PRO A 426 20.33 -17.12 -34.80
N LEU A 427 19.04 -17.15 -34.47
CA LEU A 427 18.60 -17.41 -33.09
C LEU A 427 18.97 -18.85 -32.69
N GLU A 428 19.78 -18.96 -31.63
CA GLU A 428 20.20 -20.24 -31.07
C GLU A 428 19.03 -21.02 -30.45
N VAL A 429 19.05 -22.35 -30.56
CA VAL A 429 17.98 -23.22 -30.04
C VAL A 429 17.83 -23.06 -28.52
N ARG A 430 18.93 -22.80 -27.81
CA ARG A 430 18.95 -22.62 -26.35
C ARG A 430 18.28 -21.33 -25.88
N ASP A 431 18.21 -20.32 -26.75
CA ASP A 431 17.56 -19.03 -26.43
C ASP A 431 16.05 -19.08 -26.64
N LYS A 432 15.56 -20.04 -27.45
CA LYS A 432 14.13 -20.17 -27.79
C LYS A 432 13.19 -20.27 -26.59
N PRO A 433 13.44 -21.08 -25.55
CA PRO A 433 12.50 -21.19 -24.43
C PRO A 433 12.19 -19.84 -23.77
N TYR A 434 13.19 -18.96 -23.65
CA TYR A 434 13.02 -17.62 -23.10
C TYR A 434 12.41 -16.65 -24.12
N ALA A 435 12.88 -16.70 -25.37
CA ALA A 435 12.42 -15.84 -26.44
C ALA A 435 10.94 -16.11 -26.80
N ASP A 436 10.52 -17.37 -26.87
CA ASP A 436 9.15 -17.78 -27.22
C ASP A 436 8.15 -17.29 -26.16
N ALA A 437 8.49 -17.39 -24.87
CA ALA A 437 7.64 -16.89 -23.78
C ALA A 437 7.42 -15.36 -23.86
N LEU A 438 8.48 -14.62 -24.23
CA LEU A 438 8.40 -13.17 -24.46
C LEU A 438 7.62 -12.84 -25.73
N LEU A 439 7.82 -13.61 -26.80
CA LEU A 439 7.13 -13.44 -28.07
C LEU A 439 5.61 -13.55 -27.89
N VAL A 440 5.15 -14.59 -27.19
CA VAL A 440 3.72 -14.80 -26.89
C VAL A 440 3.12 -13.61 -26.15
N LEU A 441 3.85 -13.03 -25.20
CA LEU A 441 3.41 -11.84 -24.48
C LEU A 441 3.28 -10.61 -25.41
N ILE A 442 4.25 -10.41 -26.30
CA ILE A 442 4.24 -9.31 -27.27
C ILE A 442 3.08 -9.45 -28.25
N GLU A 443 2.86 -10.66 -28.77
CA GLU A 443 1.73 -10.97 -29.64
C GLU A 443 0.39 -10.70 -28.95
N PHE A 444 0.26 -11.09 -27.67
CA PHE A 444 -0.91 -10.79 -26.87
C PHE A 444 -1.18 -9.29 -26.77
N PHE A 445 -0.16 -8.46 -26.47
CA PHE A 445 -0.33 -7.01 -26.41
C PHE A 445 -0.76 -6.39 -27.74
N ILE A 446 -0.24 -6.90 -28.84
CA ILE A 446 -0.61 -6.45 -30.20
C ILE A 446 -2.06 -6.83 -30.52
N GLN A 447 -2.46 -8.07 -30.21
CA GLN A 447 -3.82 -8.55 -30.43
C GLN A 447 -4.83 -7.78 -29.56
N ALA A 448 -4.50 -7.53 -28.30
CA ALA A 448 -5.32 -6.76 -27.37
C ALA A 448 -5.28 -5.24 -27.65
N LYS A 449 -4.34 -4.76 -28.48
CA LYS A 449 -4.10 -3.34 -28.85
C LYS A 449 -3.78 -2.43 -27.67
N THR A 450 -2.96 -2.91 -26.74
CA THR A 450 -2.81 -2.29 -25.42
C THR A 450 -1.59 -2.87 -24.69
N THR A 451 -1.02 -2.10 -23.76
CA THR A 451 0.20 -2.46 -23.01
C THR A 451 0.03 -2.12 -21.53
N PRO A 452 0.78 -2.73 -20.60
CA PRO A 452 0.76 -2.31 -19.20
C PRO A 452 1.26 -0.87 -19.03
N LYS A 453 0.60 -0.06 -18.21
CA LYS A 453 1.03 1.34 -17.91
C LYS A 453 2.43 1.44 -17.29
N ASN A 454 2.92 0.35 -16.72
CA ASN A 454 4.14 0.23 -15.93
C ASN A 454 5.08 -0.85 -16.48
N MET A 455 5.07 -1.08 -17.78
CA MET A 455 5.91 -2.10 -18.40
C MET A 455 7.40 -1.72 -18.32
N HIS A 456 8.21 -2.60 -17.72
CA HIS A 456 9.65 -2.42 -17.57
C HIS A 456 10.32 -3.80 -17.43
N PRO A 457 11.54 -4.02 -17.98
CA PRO A 457 12.21 -5.33 -17.90
C PRO A 457 12.41 -5.82 -16.47
N ASP A 458 12.79 -4.94 -15.54
CA ASP A 458 12.98 -5.26 -14.11
C ASP A 458 11.77 -5.94 -13.45
N TYR A 459 10.56 -5.65 -13.94
CA TYR A 459 9.35 -6.21 -13.38
C TYR A 459 9.05 -7.61 -13.91
N LEU A 460 9.59 -7.97 -15.07
CA LEU A 460 9.37 -9.26 -15.72
C LEU A 460 10.44 -10.25 -15.25
N LYS A 461 10.01 -11.43 -14.81
CA LYS A 461 10.89 -12.46 -14.24
C LYS A 461 10.40 -13.86 -14.58
N PHE A 462 11.33 -14.80 -14.71
CA PHE A 462 11.02 -16.21 -14.87
C PHE A 462 10.98 -16.91 -13.50
N ASP A 463 9.93 -17.70 -13.27
CA ASP A 463 9.88 -18.60 -12.13
C ASP A 463 10.76 -19.85 -12.33
N GLN A 464 10.82 -20.72 -11.31
CA GLN A 464 11.61 -21.95 -11.37
C GLN A 464 11.11 -22.94 -12.44
N GLN A 465 9.86 -22.78 -12.91
CA GLN A 465 9.27 -23.59 -13.97
C GLN A 465 9.49 -22.97 -15.36
N GLY A 466 10.22 -21.86 -15.47
CA GLY A 466 10.45 -21.17 -16.73
C GLY A 466 9.23 -20.38 -17.24
N ARG A 467 8.26 -20.05 -16.36
CA ARG A 467 7.10 -19.22 -16.72
C ARG A 467 7.40 -17.76 -16.48
N LEU A 468 7.06 -16.92 -17.45
CA LEU A 468 7.19 -15.47 -17.36
C LEU A 468 6.10 -14.90 -16.43
N LYS A 469 6.51 -14.09 -15.45
CA LYS A 469 5.64 -13.44 -14.46
C LYS A 469 6.02 -11.97 -14.31
N SER A 470 5.10 -11.17 -13.77
CA SER A 470 5.33 -9.76 -13.46
C SER A 470 5.32 -9.52 -11.95
N THR A 471 6.34 -8.85 -11.41
CA THR A 471 6.37 -8.41 -10.01
C THR A 471 5.43 -7.24 -9.71
N LYS A 472 4.79 -6.66 -10.74
CA LYS A 472 3.80 -5.59 -10.62
C LYS A 472 2.48 -5.99 -11.30
N ASN A 473 1.37 -5.43 -10.83
CA ASN A 473 0.08 -5.61 -11.51
C ASN A 473 0.16 -5.01 -12.93
N CYS A 474 -0.29 -5.77 -13.93
CA CYS A 474 -0.35 -5.35 -15.33
C CYS A 474 -1.68 -4.64 -15.60
N ILE A 475 -1.74 -3.34 -15.33
CA ILE A 475 -2.94 -2.54 -15.58
C ILE A 475 -2.96 -2.07 -17.04
N PRO A 476 -4.04 -2.33 -17.81
CA PRO A 476 -4.18 -1.86 -19.18
C PRO A 476 -3.94 -0.37 -19.35
N SER A 477 -3.20 0.00 -20.39
CA SER A 477 -3.29 1.33 -21.00
C SER A 477 -4.49 1.40 -21.95
N GLU A 478 -4.92 2.61 -22.28
CA GLU A 478 -6.00 2.84 -23.26
C GLU A 478 -5.58 2.48 -24.69
N LYS A 479 -4.28 2.53 -24.98
CA LYS A 479 -3.71 2.28 -26.31
C LYS A 479 -2.36 1.59 -26.18
N ILE A 480 -1.97 0.81 -27.18
CA ILE A 480 -0.64 0.23 -27.28
C ILE A 480 0.43 1.34 -27.37
N ASP A 481 1.42 1.32 -26.46
CA ASP A 481 2.62 2.17 -26.56
C ASP A 481 3.74 1.37 -27.24
N THR A 482 3.82 1.49 -28.55
CA THR A 482 4.74 0.72 -29.40
C THR A 482 6.20 1.10 -29.16
N MET A 483 6.46 2.38 -28.84
CA MET A 483 7.79 2.88 -28.48
C MET A 483 8.26 2.33 -27.15
N ALA A 484 7.40 2.31 -26.13
CA ALA A 484 7.72 1.68 -24.86
C ALA A 484 7.95 0.16 -25.02
N LEU A 485 7.15 -0.50 -25.85
CA LEU A 485 7.29 -1.93 -26.12
C LEU A 485 8.60 -2.27 -26.83
N GLU A 486 8.96 -1.53 -27.87
CA GLU A 486 10.27 -1.70 -28.52
C GLU A 486 11.43 -1.46 -27.55
N GLU A 487 11.32 -0.45 -26.67
CA GLU A 487 12.36 -0.15 -25.69
C GLU A 487 12.56 -1.27 -24.68
N VAL A 488 11.48 -1.86 -24.19
CA VAL A 488 11.52 -3.04 -23.32
C VAL A 488 12.17 -4.22 -24.04
N ILE A 489 11.76 -4.51 -25.27
CA ILE A 489 12.34 -5.61 -26.08
C ILE A 489 13.85 -5.39 -26.25
N TYR A 490 14.25 -4.18 -26.63
CA TYR A 490 15.65 -3.85 -26.83
C TYR A 490 16.52 -4.05 -25.59
N GLN A 491 16.04 -3.63 -24.42
CA GLN A 491 16.75 -3.81 -23.16
C GLN A 491 16.89 -5.30 -22.81
N ILE A 492 15.82 -6.09 -23.00
CA ILE A 492 15.83 -7.53 -22.73
C ILE A 492 16.83 -8.27 -23.61
N CYS A 493 17.01 -7.84 -24.87
CA CYS A 493 17.93 -8.51 -25.80
C CYS A 493 19.42 -8.25 -25.54
N GLN A 494 19.77 -7.27 -24.70
CA GLN A 494 21.17 -7.01 -24.29
C GLN A 494 22.18 -6.94 -25.47
N GLY A 495 21.79 -6.31 -26.58
CA GLY A 495 22.65 -6.17 -27.76
C GLY A 495 22.73 -7.41 -28.67
N ARG A 496 21.91 -8.45 -28.43
CA ARG A 496 21.78 -9.62 -29.30
C ARG A 496 20.72 -9.39 -30.39
N LEU A 497 21.19 -9.03 -31.58
CA LEU A 497 20.32 -8.73 -32.73
C LEU A 497 19.37 -9.88 -33.08
N PRO A 498 19.79 -11.16 -33.13
CA PRO A 498 18.87 -12.23 -33.56
C PRO A 498 17.68 -12.41 -32.61
N VAL A 499 17.91 -12.23 -31.31
CA VAL A 499 16.85 -12.25 -30.28
C VAL A 499 15.91 -11.07 -30.48
N TYR A 500 16.44 -9.87 -30.70
CA TYR A 500 15.62 -8.69 -30.97
C TYR A 500 14.77 -8.85 -32.22
N LEU A 501 15.34 -9.34 -33.32
CA LEU A 501 14.61 -9.56 -34.58
C LEU A 501 13.49 -10.58 -34.41
N TYR A 502 13.74 -11.61 -33.60
CA TYR A 502 12.74 -12.60 -33.28
C TYR A 502 11.56 -11.97 -32.50
N LEU A 503 11.85 -11.18 -31.46
CA LEU A 503 10.84 -10.59 -30.58
C LEU A 503 10.10 -9.39 -31.19
N ILE A 504 10.78 -8.57 -32.00
CA ILE A 504 10.19 -7.34 -32.56
C ILE A 504 9.28 -7.62 -33.76
N LYS A 505 9.42 -8.79 -34.39
CA LYS A 505 8.73 -9.15 -35.62
C LYS A 505 7.20 -8.93 -35.55
N PRO A 506 6.47 -9.35 -34.51
CA PRO A 506 5.03 -9.07 -34.42
C PRO A 506 4.72 -7.57 -34.45
N LEU A 507 5.57 -6.73 -33.85
CA LEU A 507 5.40 -5.28 -33.83
C LEU A 507 5.61 -4.67 -35.21
N VAL A 508 6.61 -5.16 -35.96
CA VAL A 508 6.89 -4.75 -37.34
C VAL A 508 5.75 -5.19 -38.28
N ASP A 509 5.25 -6.41 -38.12
CA ASP A 509 4.19 -6.98 -38.97
C ASP A 509 2.79 -6.40 -38.66
N ALA A 510 2.63 -5.68 -37.55
CA ALA A 510 1.35 -5.12 -37.13
C ALA A 510 0.87 -3.98 -38.06
N LYS A 511 -0.29 -4.16 -38.71
CA LYS A 511 -0.85 -3.20 -39.67
C LYS A 511 -0.97 -1.76 -39.17
N PHE A 512 -1.28 -1.57 -37.88
CA PHE A 512 -1.44 -0.23 -37.30
C PHE A 512 -0.10 0.51 -37.11
N ASN A 513 1.04 -0.17 -37.23
CA ASN A 513 2.37 0.41 -37.17
C ASN A 513 2.95 0.79 -38.53
N LYS A 514 2.28 0.42 -39.64
CA LYS A 514 2.82 0.63 -40.98
C LYS A 514 3.23 2.10 -41.24
N ASN A 515 2.37 3.05 -40.88
CA ASN A 515 2.68 4.47 -41.04
C ASN A 515 3.89 4.92 -40.20
N ILE A 516 4.14 4.29 -39.05
CA ILE A 516 5.29 4.61 -38.18
C ILE A 516 6.58 4.07 -38.81
N LEU A 517 6.55 2.85 -39.36
CA LEU A 517 7.68 2.23 -40.04
C LEU A 517 8.04 2.97 -41.34
N ASP A 518 7.03 3.32 -42.15
CA ASP A 518 7.20 4.10 -43.37
C ASP A 518 7.78 5.49 -43.01
N PHE A 519 7.29 6.12 -41.93
CA PHE A 519 7.84 7.38 -41.43
C PHE A 519 9.31 7.27 -41.02
N PHE A 520 9.72 6.24 -40.26
CA PHE A 520 11.13 6.09 -39.88
C PHE A 520 12.05 5.80 -41.07
N SER A 521 11.54 5.10 -42.09
CA SER A 521 12.28 4.86 -43.34
C SER A 521 12.49 6.17 -44.10
N GLU A 522 11.46 7.01 -44.22
CA GLU A 522 11.57 8.31 -44.88
C GLU A 522 12.43 9.30 -44.07
N VAL A 523 12.40 9.26 -42.74
CA VAL A 523 13.32 10.04 -41.88
C VAL A 523 14.78 9.70 -42.17
N MET A 524 15.07 8.42 -42.41
CA MET A 524 16.40 7.96 -42.77
C MET A 524 16.85 8.46 -44.14
N GLU A 525 15.99 8.37 -45.15
CA GLU A 525 16.27 8.90 -46.50
C GLU A 525 16.47 10.42 -46.46
N ASN A 526 15.57 11.13 -45.77
CA ASN A 526 15.62 12.58 -45.61
C ASN A 526 16.91 13.06 -44.95
N ALA A 527 17.49 12.29 -44.01
CA ALA A 527 18.75 12.64 -43.36
C ALA A 527 19.96 12.65 -44.31
N LEU A 528 19.84 12.01 -45.47
CA LEU A 528 20.90 11.84 -46.45
C LEU A 528 20.78 12.80 -47.65
N GLU A 529 19.65 13.50 -47.77
CA GLU A 529 19.41 14.49 -48.82
C GLU A 529 20.19 15.79 -48.60
N ASP A 530 20.53 16.47 -49.69
CA ASP A 530 21.20 17.79 -49.64
C ASP A 530 20.28 18.89 -49.07
N HIS A 531 18.96 18.72 -49.19
CA HIS A 531 17.94 19.67 -48.76
C HIS A 531 16.83 18.97 -47.98
N PRO A 532 17.09 18.56 -46.72
CA PRO A 532 16.14 17.78 -45.93
C PRO A 532 14.83 18.54 -45.67
N VAL A 533 13.72 17.84 -45.80
CA VAL A 533 12.40 18.30 -45.36
C VAL A 533 12.39 18.39 -43.83
N SER A 534 11.67 19.38 -43.29
CA SER A 534 11.49 19.50 -41.83
C SER A 534 10.79 18.26 -41.25
N MET A 535 11.20 17.81 -40.05
CA MET A 535 10.58 16.67 -39.35
C MET A 535 9.06 16.84 -39.15
N GLN A 536 8.60 18.07 -38.95
CA GLN A 536 7.18 18.38 -38.82
C GLN A 536 6.43 18.17 -40.14
N GLY A 537 7.07 18.46 -41.28
CA GLY A 537 6.55 18.19 -42.61
C GLY A 537 6.36 16.70 -42.83
N LEU A 538 7.40 15.90 -42.59
CA LEU A 538 7.34 14.43 -42.71
C LEU A 538 6.29 13.82 -41.78
N ALA A 539 6.25 14.25 -40.52
CA ALA A 539 5.28 13.76 -39.55
C ALA A 539 3.82 14.02 -39.98
N LYS A 540 3.56 15.18 -40.61
CA LYS A 540 2.23 15.52 -41.12
C LYS A 540 1.80 14.58 -42.24
N THR A 541 2.71 14.21 -43.15
CA THR A 541 2.45 13.26 -44.25
C THR A 541 2.00 11.89 -43.71
N HIS A 542 2.65 11.41 -42.65
CA HIS A 542 2.37 10.12 -42.02
C HIS A 542 1.32 10.15 -40.90
N LYS A 543 0.74 11.32 -40.63
CA LYS A 543 -0.23 11.56 -39.54
C LYS A 543 0.31 11.20 -38.15
N ILE A 544 1.59 11.47 -37.92
CA ILE A 544 2.28 11.26 -36.64
C ILE A 544 2.17 12.54 -35.80
N SER A 545 1.59 12.40 -34.61
CA SER A 545 1.52 13.47 -33.60
C SER A 545 2.19 13.10 -32.28
N ASP A 546 2.65 11.85 -32.13
CA ASP A 546 3.29 11.38 -30.90
C ASP A 546 4.69 11.98 -30.74
N THR A 547 4.85 12.78 -29.68
CA THR A 547 6.13 13.43 -29.34
C THR A 547 7.29 12.47 -29.15
N LYS A 548 7.07 11.25 -28.63
CA LYS A 548 8.13 10.26 -28.43
C LYS A 548 8.68 9.76 -29.77
N ILE A 549 7.78 9.53 -30.74
CA ILE A 549 8.14 9.11 -32.09
C ILE A 549 8.95 10.23 -32.76
N LEU A 550 8.53 11.49 -32.64
CA LEU A 550 9.24 12.64 -33.21
C LEU A 550 10.63 12.86 -32.60
N GLN A 551 10.77 12.68 -31.29
CA GLN A 551 12.07 12.74 -30.62
C GLN A 551 13.01 11.63 -31.12
N ARG A 552 12.51 10.40 -31.21
CA ARG A 552 13.28 9.26 -31.74
C ARG A 552 13.68 9.48 -33.20
N ALA A 553 12.78 9.95 -34.04
CA ALA A 553 13.06 10.29 -35.44
C ALA A 553 14.17 11.33 -35.57
N SER A 554 14.13 12.37 -34.72
CA SER A 554 15.18 13.40 -34.71
C SER A 554 16.55 12.82 -34.31
N GLN A 555 16.59 11.87 -33.37
CA GLN A 555 17.83 11.17 -32.99
C GLN A 555 18.38 10.31 -34.14
N ILE A 556 17.51 9.55 -34.82
CA ILE A 556 17.88 8.75 -35.99
C ILE A 556 18.44 9.65 -37.09
N HIS A 557 17.72 10.73 -37.41
CA HIS A 557 18.14 11.69 -38.43
C HIS A 557 19.53 12.27 -38.13
N GLN A 558 19.76 12.74 -36.90
CA GLN A 558 21.04 13.29 -36.49
C GLN A 558 22.16 12.23 -36.53
N THR A 559 21.90 11.03 -36.02
CA THR A 559 22.87 9.93 -36.03
C THR A 559 23.25 9.54 -37.46
N ALA A 560 22.26 9.48 -38.36
CA ALA A 560 22.48 9.16 -39.76
C ALA A 560 23.36 10.21 -40.46
N TYR A 561 23.04 11.49 -40.26
CA TYR A 561 23.82 12.61 -40.78
C TYR A 561 25.27 12.58 -40.29
N ASP A 562 25.49 12.37 -38.98
CA ASP A 562 26.81 12.34 -38.38
C ASP A 562 27.63 11.14 -38.89
N MET A 563 27.02 9.95 -38.99
CA MET A 563 27.67 8.76 -39.54
C MET A 563 28.05 8.94 -41.02
N LYS A 564 27.17 9.51 -41.86
CA LYS A 564 27.47 9.86 -43.25
C LYS A 564 28.68 10.77 -43.32
N LYS A 565 28.66 11.87 -42.57
CA LYS A 565 29.73 12.88 -42.55
C LYS A 565 31.07 12.28 -42.11
N ASN A 566 31.07 11.47 -41.05
CA ASN A 566 32.27 10.84 -40.52
C ASN A 566 32.84 9.81 -41.50
N CYS A 567 31.98 8.97 -42.09
CA CYS A 567 32.38 8.01 -43.12
C CYS A 567 32.99 8.72 -44.34
N PHE A 568 32.33 9.76 -44.85
CA PHE A 568 32.81 10.54 -46.00
C PHE A 568 34.18 11.17 -45.73
N HIS A 569 34.37 11.78 -44.55
CA HIS A 569 35.63 12.40 -44.17
C HIS A 569 36.76 11.37 -44.01
N TYR A 570 36.46 10.23 -43.39
CA TYR A 570 37.41 9.12 -43.23
C TYR A 570 37.89 8.61 -44.60
N LEU A 571 36.96 8.28 -45.51
CA LEU A 571 37.29 7.73 -46.83
C LEU A 571 38.04 8.76 -47.69
N LEU A 572 37.68 10.04 -47.63
CA LEU A 572 38.44 11.09 -48.32
C LEU A 572 39.88 11.22 -47.82
N THR A 573 40.10 11.02 -46.51
CA THR A 573 41.44 11.13 -45.92
C THR A 573 42.29 9.93 -46.31
N GLN A 574 41.74 8.71 -46.18
CA GLN A 574 42.42 7.45 -46.50
C GLN A 574 42.83 7.34 -47.97
N TYR A 575 41.99 7.85 -48.88
CA TYR A 575 42.17 7.72 -50.33
C TYR A 575 42.43 9.07 -51.01
N SER A 576 43.00 10.03 -50.26
CA SER A 576 43.28 11.40 -50.72
C SER A 576 44.15 11.45 -52.00
N ASP A 577 45.01 10.46 -52.21
CA ASP A 577 45.89 10.36 -53.39
C ASP A 577 45.21 9.82 -54.66
N ASN A 578 44.00 9.24 -54.56
CA ASN A 578 43.37 8.44 -55.63
C ASN A 578 42.38 9.19 -56.55
N ARG A 579 42.35 10.53 -56.54
CA ARG A 579 41.39 11.36 -57.33
C ARG A 579 39.95 10.85 -57.22
N LEU A 580 39.48 10.63 -55.98
CA LEU A 580 38.12 10.16 -55.71
C LEU A 580 37.06 11.14 -56.23
N ASP A 581 36.09 10.62 -56.97
CA ASP A 581 34.87 11.37 -57.33
C ASP A 581 33.97 11.53 -56.09
N LYS A 582 34.00 12.73 -55.51
CA LYS A 582 33.23 13.08 -54.30
C LYS A 582 31.73 12.82 -54.44
N LYS A 583 31.15 13.03 -55.62
CA LYS A 583 29.70 12.84 -55.84
C LYS A 583 29.36 11.35 -55.85
N LYS A 584 30.18 10.52 -56.50
CA LYS A 584 29.99 9.06 -56.50
C LYS A 584 30.21 8.46 -55.11
N LEU A 585 31.18 8.96 -54.37
CA LEU A 585 31.43 8.54 -52.98
C LEU A 585 30.22 8.86 -52.09
N ASP A 586 29.70 10.08 -52.14
CA ASP A 586 28.52 10.47 -51.34
C ASP A 586 27.31 9.61 -51.68
N HIS A 587 27.04 9.39 -52.97
CA HIS A 587 25.94 8.54 -53.43
C HIS A 587 26.09 7.09 -52.91
N GLN A 588 27.30 6.52 -52.97
CA GLN A 588 27.55 5.17 -52.49
C GLN A 588 27.38 5.06 -50.97
N ILE A 589 27.86 6.05 -50.20
CA ILE A 589 27.66 6.10 -48.75
C ILE A 589 26.16 6.13 -48.44
N ASN A 590 25.38 6.99 -49.11
CA ASN A 590 23.94 7.09 -48.90
C ASN A 590 23.25 5.74 -49.20
N LYS A 591 23.60 5.12 -50.33
CA LYS A 591 23.08 3.80 -50.72
C LYS A 591 23.41 2.72 -49.69
N SER A 592 24.68 2.59 -49.32
CA SER A 592 25.13 1.59 -48.33
C SER A 592 24.50 1.83 -46.95
N MET A 593 24.26 3.08 -46.57
CA MET A 593 23.62 3.40 -45.31
C MET A 593 22.14 2.98 -45.28
N ILE A 594 21.39 3.25 -46.35
CA ILE A 594 20.00 2.81 -46.52
C ILE A 594 19.93 1.27 -46.51
N GLU A 595 20.81 0.61 -47.26
CA GLU A 595 20.89 -0.86 -47.30
C GLU A 595 21.16 -1.44 -45.91
N LEU A 596 22.16 -0.93 -45.18
CA LEU A 596 22.48 -1.41 -43.84
C LEU A 596 21.38 -1.13 -42.82
N PHE A 597 20.64 -0.02 -42.96
CA PHE A 597 19.49 0.28 -42.12
C PHE A 597 18.35 -0.71 -42.36
N HIS A 598 17.97 -0.96 -43.61
CA HIS A 598 16.90 -1.92 -43.93
C HIS A 598 17.26 -3.36 -43.57
N GLN A 599 18.53 -3.75 -43.69
CA GLN A 599 19.00 -5.08 -43.29
C GLN A 599 18.81 -5.35 -41.79
N GLN A 600 18.85 -4.31 -40.96
CA GLN A 600 18.66 -4.45 -39.52
C GLN A 600 17.22 -4.73 -39.13
N LYS A 601 16.22 -4.47 -39.99
CA LYS A 601 14.79 -4.72 -39.71
C LYS A 601 14.35 -4.30 -38.29
N THR A 602 14.93 -3.22 -37.79
CA THR A 602 14.55 -2.61 -36.52
C THR A 602 13.28 -1.79 -36.69
N PHE A 603 12.56 -1.54 -35.60
CA PHE A 603 11.28 -0.82 -35.67
C PHE A 603 11.50 0.71 -35.81
N GLY A 604 12.33 1.28 -34.94
CA GLY A 604 12.59 2.72 -34.94
C GLY A 604 13.92 3.07 -34.29
N ARG A 605 14.98 2.31 -34.58
CA ARG A 605 16.31 2.52 -34.00
C ARG A 605 17.44 2.02 -34.88
N PHE A 606 18.62 2.61 -34.74
CA PHE A 606 19.86 1.98 -35.18
C PHE A 606 20.28 0.88 -34.21
N TRP A 607 20.71 -0.25 -34.76
CA TRP A 607 21.37 -1.25 -33.95
C TRP A 607 22.78 -0.76 -33.57
N GLN A 608 23.19 -0.99 -32.32
CA GLN A 608 24.48 -0.48 -31.79
C GLN A 608 25.70 -0.88 -32.61
N GLN A 609 25.58 -1.93 -33.40
CA GLN A 609 26.67 -2.45 -34.22
C GLN A 609 26.83 -1.72 -35.54
N LEU A 610 25.87 -0.88 -35.93
CA LEU A 610 26.02 0.00 -37.08
C LEU A 610 26.74 1.26 -36.63
N THR A 611 28.02 1.34 -36.97
CA THR A 611 28.88 2.48 -36.71
C THR A 611 29.38 3.06 -38.03
N TRP A 612 29.94 4.27 -38.00
CA TRP A 612 30.50 4.87 -39.22
C TRP A 612 31.68 4.04 -39.75
N GLU A 613 32.41 3.33 -38.89
CA GLU A 613 33.50 2.43 -39.28
C GLU A 613 32.98 1.24 -40.10
N LYS A 614 31.86 0.63 -39.67
CA LYS A 614 31.25 -0.45 -40.44
C LYS A 614 30.69 0.03 -41.77
N LEU A 615 30.10 1.23 -41.79
CA LEU A 615 29.66 1.86 -43.02
C LEU A 615 30.86 2.09 -43.96
N ALA A 616 31.98 2.58 -43.44
CA ALA A 616 33.20 2.77 -44.22
C ALA A 616 33.72 1.45 -44.80
N LEU A 617 33.81 0.38 -44.00
CA LEU A 617 34.22 -0.95 -44.47
C LEU A 617 33.32 -1.46 -45.60
N HIS A 618 32.00 -1.29 -45.47
CA HIS A 618 31.06 -1.74 -46.49
C HIS A 618 31.15 -0.93 -47.80
N VAL A 619 31.50 0.37 -47.70
CA VAL A 619 31.78 1.21 -48.86
C VAL A 619 33.15 0.88 -49.48
N GLU A 620 34.14 0.52 -48.66
CA GLU A 620 35.49 0.13 -49.07
C GLU A 620 35.49 -1.13 -49.94
N GLU A 621 34.61 -2.09 -49.67
CA GLU A 621 34.41 -3.28 -50.51
C GLU A 621 34.13 -2.94 -51.99
N ASN A 622 33.63 -1.73 -52.28
CA ASN A 622 33.30 -1.25 -53.61
C ASN A 622 34.23 -0.12 -54.12
N ILE A 623 35.28 0.24 -53.37
CA ILE A 623 35.98 1.54 -53.55
C ILE A 623 36.76 1.66 -54.87
N LEU A 624 37.16 0.53 -55.45
CA LEU A 624 37.88 0.45 -56.72
C LEU A 624 37.04 0.98 -57.91
N HIS A 625 35.72 1.02 -57.80
CA HIS A 625 34.85 1.60 -58.83
C HIS A 625 34.86 3.14 -58.88
N PHE A 626 35.49 3.80 -57.90
CA PHE A 626 35.45 5.26 -57.74
C PHE A 626 36.82 5.95 -57.93
N CYS A 627 37.89 5.17 -58.10
CA CYS A 627 39.20 5.68 -58.45
C CYS A 627 39.25 5.99 -59.96
N GLN A 628 39.56 7.23 -60.35
CA GLN A 628 39.68 7.57 -61.77
C GLN A 628 40.89 6.82 -62.40
N PRO A 629 40.76 6.27 -63.61
CA PRO A 629 41.90 5.68 -64.30
C PRO A 629 42.98 6.73 -64.55
N ARG A 630 44.25 6.35 -64.33
CA ARG A 630 45.40 7.19 -64.68
C ARG A 630 45.41 7.37 -66.21
N HIS A 631 45.23 8.60 -66.68
CA HIS A 631 45.51 8.99 -68.07
C HIS A 631 46.97 9.38 -68.22
#